data_AF-A0ABD0Q5V5-F1
#
_entry.id   AF-A0ABD0Q5V5-F1
#
_cell.length_a   1.000
_cell.length_b   1.000
_cell.length_c   1.000
_cell.angle_alpha   90.00
_cell.angle_beta   90.00
_cell.angle_gamma   90.00
#
_symmetry.space_group_name_H-M   'P 1'
#
loop_
_entity.id
_entity.type
_entity.pdbx_description
1 polymer ?
#
loop_
_entity_poly.entity_id
_entity_poly.type
_entity_poly.pdbx_seq_one_letter_code
_entity_poly.pdbx_strand_id
1 'polypeptide(L)' 'CGWYWGPMNWEDAEMKLRGKPDGSFLVRDSSDPRYILSLSFRSQGVTHHTRMEHYR' A
#
# COMPACT_ATOMS: atom_id res chain seq x y z
N CYS A 1 -7.18 7.25 12.87
CA CYS A 1 -7.25 5.90 12.26
C CYS A 1 -5.91 5.58 11.61
N GLY A 2 -5.27 4.46 11.97
CA GLY A 2 -3.86 4.17 11.65
C GLY A 2 -3.58 3.39 10.35
N TRP A 3 -4.52 3.40 9.40
CA TRP A 3 -4.40 2.63 8.16
C TRP A 3 -3.91 3.47 6.96
N TYR A 4 -4.05 4.80 6.99
CA TYR A 4 -3.52 5.71 5.98
C TYR A 4 -2.19 6.29 6.42
N TRP A 5 -1.19 6.22 5.54
CA TRP A 5 0.19 6.57 5.84
C TRP A 5 0.75 7.72 4.99
N GLY A 6 -0.11 8.40 4.21
CA GLY A 6 0.29 9.60 3.47
C GLY A 6 1.30 9.31 2.34
N PRO A 7 2.18 10.27 2.04
CA PRO A 7 3.19 10.13 1.00
C PRO A 7 4.25 9.12 1.43
N MET A 8 4.08 7.90 0.93
CA MET A 8 4.96 6.77 1.18
C MET A 8 5.23 6.05 -0.14
N ASN A 9 6.49 5.78 -0.42
CA ASN A 9 6.87 5.01 -1.60
C ASN A 9 6.55 3.51 -1.38
N TRP A 10 6.75 2.70 -2.42
CA TRP A 10 6.43 1.27 -2.36
C TRP A 10 7.44 0.49 -1.49
N GLU A 11 8.71 0.88 -1.49
CA GLU A 11 9.79 0.22 -0.72
C GLU A 11 9.56 0.36 0.80
N ASP A 12 9.16 1.54 1.27
CA ASP A 12 8.80 1.81 2.67
C ASP A 12 7.59 0.97 3.10
N ALA A 13 6.63 0.79 2.19
CA ALA A 13 5.46 -0.05 2.44
C ALA A 13 5.85 -1.54 2.55
N GLU A 14 6.75 -2.01 1.69
CA GLU A 14 7.29 -3.37 1.79
C GLU A 14 8.03 -3.58 3.11
N MET A 15 8.88 -2.62 3.51
CA MET A 15 9.62 -2.69 4.77
C MET A 15 8.68 -2.73 5.97
N LYS A 16 7.60 -1.95 5.97
CA LYS A 16 6.59 -1.95 7.05
C LYS A 16 5.79 -3.24 7.13
N LEU A 17 5.47 -3.83 5.97
CA LEU A 17 4.69 -5.06 5.90
C LEU A 17 5.56 -6.32 6.05
N ARG A 18 6.88 -6.22 5.92
CA ARG A 18 7.80 -7.33 6.14
C ARG A 18 7.62 -7.93 7.55
N GLY A 19 7.43 -9.25 7.60
CA GLY A 19 7.24 -9.98 8.85
C GLY A 19 5.87 -9.78 9.51
N LYS A 20 4.95 -9.03 8.90
CA LYS A 20 3.56 -8.93 9.35
C LYS A 20 2.75 -10.14 8.87
N PRO A 21 1.67 -10.51 9.58
CA PRO A 21 0.79 -11.59 9.13
C PRO A 21 0.10 -11.23 7.81
N ASP A 22 -0.26 -12.26 7.05
CA ASP A 22 -1.06 -12.12 5.84
C ASP A 22 -2.38 -11.41 6.17
N GLY A 23 -2.84 -10.55 5.25
CA GLY A 23 -3.97 -9.64 5.46
C GLY A 23 -3.58 -8.29 6.07
N SER A 24 -2.34 -8.12 6.54
CA SER A 24 -1.85 -6.79 6.95
C SER A 24 -1.82 -5.85 5.75
N PHE A 25 -2.34 -4.64 5.91
CA PHE A 25 -2.42 -3.67 4.83
C PHE A 25 -2.16 -2.24 5.31
N LEU A 26 -1.87 -1.38 4.35
CA LEU A 26 -1.81 0.07 4.51
C LEU A 26 -2.24 0.75 3.22
N VAL A 27 -2.79 1.95 3.36
CA VAL A 27 -3.08 2.85 2.23
C VAL A 27 -2.04 3.96 2.24
N ARG A 28 -1.49 4.25 1.07
CA ARG A 28 -0.49 5.30 0.85
C ARG A 28 -0.83 6.09 -0.41
N ASP A 29 -0.22 7.25 -0.55
CA ASP A 29 -0.32 8.00 -1.80
C ASP A 29 0.36 7.23 -2.94
N SER A 30 -0.19 7.32 -4.14
CA SER A 30 0.45 6.69 -5.28
C SER A 30 1.70 7.46 -5.69
N SER A 31 2.74 6.72 -6.07
CA SER A 31 3.92 7.29 -6.71
C SER A 31 3.67 7.62 -8.20
N ASP A 32 2.54 7.18 -8.76
CA ASP A 32 2.11 7.50 -10.12
C ASP A 32 1.15 8.71 -10.09
N PRO A 33 1.45 9.81 -10.80
CA PRO A 33 0.63 11.03 -10.77
C PRO A 33 -0.79 10.83 -11.33
N ARG A 34 -1.08 9.71 -12.01
CA ARG A 34 -2.42 9.38 -12.52
C ARG A 34 -3.33 8.79 -11.44
N TYR A 35 -2.78 8.37 -10.30
CA TYR A 35 -3.52 7.73 -9.22
C TYR A 35 -3.29 8.48 -7.92
N ILE A 36 -4.35 8.68 -7.14
CA ILE A 36 -4.23 9.40 -5.86
C ILE A 36 -3.74 8.43 -4.77
N LEU A 37 -4.29 7.21 -4.74
CA LEU A 37 -4.03 6.25 -3.67
C LEU A 37 -3.54 4.90 -4.18
N SER A 38 -2.80 4.20 -3.32
CA SER A 38 -2.36 2.83 -3.53
C SER A 38 -2.56 2.01 -2.26
N LEU A 39 -3.14 0.83 -2.42
CA LEU A 39 -3.23 -0.20 -1.38
C LEU A 39 -1.96 -1.03 -1.42
N SER A 40 -1.30 -1.20 -0.28
CA SER A 40 -0.22 -2.17 -0.12
C SER A 40 -0.63 -3.19 0.94
N PHE A 41 -0.55 -4.47 0.62
CA PHE A 41 -1.00 -5.54 1.52
C PHE A 41 -0.11 -6.77 1.42
N ARG A 42 -0.07 -7.56 2.49
CA ARG A 42 0.71 -8.79 2.56
C ARG A 42 -0.17 -10.01 2.34
N SER A 43 0.28 -10.91 1.47
CA SER A 43 -0.38 -12.17 1.17
C SER A 43 0.68 -13.21 0.82
N GLN A 44 0.58 -14.41 1.39
CA GLN A 44 1.49 -15.53 1.15
C GLN A 44 2.96 -15.15 1.36
N GLY A 45 3.23 -14.30 2.35
CA GLY A 45 4.60 -13.85 2.65
C GLY A 45 5.19 -12.83 1.66
N VAL A 46 4.40 -12.35 0.69
CA VAL A 46 4.79 -11.33 -0.29
C VAL A 46 3.95 -10.08 -0.11
N THR A 47 4.55 -8.91 -0.36
CA THR A 47 3.83 -7.64 -0.36
C THR A 47 3.36 -7.32 -1.78
N HIS A 48 2.08 -7.05 -1.93
CA HIS A 48 1.45 -6.66 -3.18
C HIS A 48 1.05 -5.17 -3.13
N HIS A 49 1.03 -4.53 -4.29
CA HIS A 49 0.63 -3.14 -4.45
C HIS A 49 -0.42 -3.01 -5.54
N THR A 50 -1.54 -2.37 -5.22
CA THR A 50 -2.64 -2.12 -6.15
C THR A 50 -2.96 -0.63 -6.14
N ARG A 51 -2.99 -0.01 -7.32
CA ARG A 51 -3.41 1.38 -7.47
C ARG A 51 -4.93 1.42 -7.43
N MET A 52 -5.50 2.33 -6.65
CA MET A 52 -6.94 2.48 -6.59
C MET A 52 -7.38 3.35 -7.77
N GLU A 53 -8.12 2.76 -8.71
CA GLU A 53 -8.73 3.51 -9.80
C GLU A 53 -9.89 4.34 -9.27
N HIS A 54 -9.95 5.61 -9.67
CA HIS A 54 -11.11 6.44 -9.43
C HIS A 54 -12.01 6.37 -10.66
N TYR A 55 -13.02 5.48 -10.62
CA TYR A 55 -14.11 5.55 -11.60
C TYR A 55 -14.90 6.82 -11.34
N ARG A 56 -14.96 7.68 -12.36
CA ARG A 56 -15.80 8.87 -12.38
C ARG A 56 -17.23 8.51 -12.77
#